data_AF-A0A453ALP8-F1
#
_entry.id   AF-A0A453ALP8-F1
#
_cell.length_a   1.000
_cell.length_b   1.000
_cell.length_c   1.000
_cell.angle_alpha   90.00
_cell.angle_beta   90.00
_cell.angle_gamma   90.00
#
_symmetry.space_group_name_H-M   'P 1'
#
loop_
_entity.id
_entity.type
_entity.pdbx_description
1 polymer ?
#
loop_
_entity_poly.entity_id
_entity_poly.type
_entity_poly.pdbx_seq_one_letter_code
_entity_poly.pdbx_strand_id
1 'polypeptide(L)'
;MAFWWPLLVLAAAYALCRVLLFLIPPTVPSMEVDASDGLTFSGSKWFNAVPRKGKAAQTDMVRCYEPATMKYLGYFPALTPDEVQEHVAQARKAQEVWAKSSFKQRRQFLRILLKYILEHQDLICEISSRDTGKTMVDASLGEIMTTCEKIHWLLDEGEKWLKPEYRSCGRSMLHKSAKVEFHPLGVIGAIVSWNYPFHNVFNPMLAAVFSGNAAVIKVSEHASWSGCFYSRIIQAALLAVGAPDNLVHIVTGFAETGQALVSSVDKIIFVGSPGVGRMIMQKASETLIPVTLELGGKDAFIVCEDVDLPNVVQVAVRAALQSSGQNCAGAERFYVHKDIYPTFVSRVVKIIKSISVGPPLSGRYDMGAICMIEHSERLQNLVNDALDKGAEIAVRGSFGNLGEDAVDQFFPPTVLVNVNHTMKIMQEEAFGPILPIMKFSSDEEVIQLANDSKYGLGCAVFSGNQKRAIKIASQVHCGVAAINDFASSYMCQSLPFGGVKDSGFGRFAGVEGLRACCLVKAVVEDRWWPYVKTMIPKPIQYPVSENGFAFQQLLVETLYGISVWDRLQSLVNLLKMISEQKSPITRRKSR
;
A
#
# COMPACT_ATOMS: atom_id res chain seq x y z
N MET A 1 -22.14 -24.91 48.29
CA MET A 1 -21.49 -23.64 47.85
C MET A 1 -19.98 -23.59 48.15
N ALA A 2 -19.48 -24.16 49.26
CA ALA A 2 -18.05 -24.11 49.62
C ALA A 2 -17.06 -24.74 48.61
N PHE A 3 -17.49 -25.72 47.80
CA PHE A 3 -16.62 -26.39 46.82
C PHE A 3 -16.27 -25.54 45.60
N TRP A 4 -17.16 -24.65 45.17
CA TRP A 4 -16.99 -23.85 43.94
C TRP A 4 -16.29 -22.52 44.18
N TRP A 5 -16.26 -22.06 45.43
CA TRP A 5 -15.67 -20.79 45.80
C TRP A 5 -14.16 -20.69 45.50
N PRO A 6 -13.32 -21.72 45.80
CA PRO A 6 -11.91 -21.68 45.44
C PRO A 6 -11.67 -21.62 43.92
N LEU A 7 -12.49 -22.33 43.14
CA LEU A 7 -12.41 -22.33 41.67
C LEU A 7 -12.79 -20.97 41.08
N LEU A 8 -13.83 -20.32 41.62
CA LEU A 8 -14.23 -18.97 41.20
C LEU A 8 -13.17 -17.93 41.56
N VAL A 9 -12.57 -18.02 42.75
CA VAL A 9 -11.47 -17.14 43.17
C VAL A 9 -10.24 -17.34 42.29
N LEU A 10 -9.87 -18.58 41.96
CA LEU A 10 -8.77 -18.87 41.04
C LEU A 10 -9.04 -18.37 39.61
N ALA A 11 -10.27 -18.53 39.10
CA ALA A 11 -10.66 -18.03 37.79
C ALA A 11 -10.64 -16.50 37.73
N ALA A 12 -11.13 -15.83 38.78
CA ALA A 12 -11.09 -14.37 38.90
C ALA A 12 -9.65 -13.85 39.04
N ALA A 13 -8.81 -14.51 39.85
CA ALA A 13 -7.40 -14.18 39.98
C ALA A 13 -6.64 -14.40 38.66
N TYR A 14 -6.92 -15.49 37.93
CA TYR A 14 -6.36 -15.74 36.61
C TYR A 14 -6.79 -14.67 35.60
N ALA A 15 -8.07 -14.31 35.57
CA ALA A 15 -8.60 -13.25 34.71
C ALA A 15 -7.96 -11.90 35.04
N LEU A 16 -7.85 -11.54 36.33
CA LEU A 16 -7.20 -10.32 36.80
C LEU A 16 -5.71 -10.32 36.45
N CYS A 17 -4.98 -11.41 36.65
CA CYS A 17 -3.59 -11.54 36.23
C CYS A 17 -3.44 -11.42 34.71
N ARG A 18 -4.36 -11.96 33.92
CA ARG A 18 -4.37 -11.80 32.46
C ARG A 18 -4.62 -10.35 32.04
N VAL A 19 -5.52 -9.65 32.73
CA VAL A 19 -5.75 -8.21 32.52
C VAL A 19 -4.53 -7.38 32.94
N LEU A 20 -3.94 -7.65 34.10
CA LEU A 20 -2.74 -6.95 34.59
C LEU A 20 -1.52 -7.21 33.69
N LEU A 21 -1.31 -8.45 33.23
CA LEU A 21 -0.25 -8.79 32.27
C LEU A 21 -0.52 -8.21 30.87
N PHE A 22 -1.78 -8.03 30.50
CA PHE A 22 -2.16 -7.31 29.29
C PHE A 22 -1.87 -5.80 29.41
N LEU A 23 -1.93 -5.24 30.62
CA LEU A 23 -1.62 -3.84 30.91
C LEU A 23 -0.12 -3.55 31.07
N ILE A 24 0.72 -4.56 31.35
CA ILE A 24 2.18 -4.41 31.36
C ILE A 24 2.67 -4.45 29.90
N PRO A 25 3.15 -3.34 29.33
CA PRO A 25 3.68 -3.35 27.97
C PRO A 25 4.86 -4.33 27.89
N PRO A 26 4.97 -5.12 26.82
CA PRO A 26 6.10 -6.02 26.65
C PRO A 26 7.40 -5.22 26.73
N THR A 27 8.42 -5.76 27.39
CA THR A 27 9.75 -5.16 27.39
C THR A 27 10.29 -5.15 25.96
N VAL A 28 10.31 -3.97 25.35
CA VAL A 28 10.88 -3.75 24.02
C VAL A 28 12.31 -3.26 24.19
N PRO A 29 13.32 -4.01 23.72
CA PRO A 29 14.71 -3.56 23.71
C PRO A 29 14.80 -2.18 23.04
N SER A 30 15.56 -1.26 23.62
CA SER A 30 16.03 -0.09 22.87
C SER A 30 17.09 -0.55 21.86
N MET A 31 17.14 0.15 20.73
CA MET A 31 18.22 -0.01 19.76
C MET A 31 18.93 1.32 19.59
N GLU A 32 20.25 1.29 19.48
CA GLU A 32 21.04 2.47 19.13
C GLU A 32 21.24 2.48 17.61
N VAL A 33 20.95 3.62 17.00
CA VAL A 33 21.17 3.86 15.58
C VAL A 33 22.11 5.05 15.49
N ASP A 34 23.27 4.84 14.88
CA ASP A 34 24.22 5.93 14.64
C ASP A 34 23.61 6.95 13.66
N ALA A 35 23.37 8.17 14.17
CA ALA A 35 22.82 9.30 13.42
C ALA A 35 23.87 10.38 13.08
N SER A 36 25.14 10.17 13.42
CA SER A 36 26.20 11.20 13.33
C SER A 36 26.36 11.78 11.91
N ASP A 37 26.27 10.93 10.88
CA ASP A 37 26.35 11.35 9.48
C ASP A 37 25.03 11.93 8.90
N GLY A 38 23.90 11.72 9.58
CA GLY A 38 22.58 12.22 9.16
C GLY A 38 22.41 13.73 9.40
N LEU A 39 23.22 14.32 10.29
CA LEU A 39 23.17 15.74 10.62
C LEU A 39 24.38 16.51 10.08
N THR A 40 25.53 15.86 9.97
CA THR A 40 26.78 16.43 9.44
C THR A 40 27.46 15.44 8.49
N PHE A 41 27.69 15.82 7.24
CA PHE A 41 28.45 15.00 6.29
C PHE A 41 29.92 14.90 6.72
N SER A 42 30.29 13.77 7.34
CA SER A 42 31.68 13.34 7.54
C SER A 42 31.96 12.25 6.51
N GLY A 43 32.74 12.56 5.49
CA GLY A 43 32.83 11.74 4.28
C GLY A 43 33.29 10.27 4.48
N SER A 44 33.02 9.50 3.42
CA SER A 44 33.81 8.34 2.94
C SER A 44 33.74 6.98 3.63
N LYS A 45 32.88 6.73 4.62
CA LYS A 45 32.87 5.40 5.30
C LYS A 45 31.82 4.38 4.85
N TRP A 46 30.85 4.74 4.00
CA TRP A 46 29.70 3.86 3.72
C TRP A 46 29.83 3.00 2.46
N PHE A 47 30.88 3.18 1.64
CA PHE A 47 31.23 2.27 0.55
C PHE A 47 32.58 1.62 0.81
N ASN A 48 32.59 0.48 1.50
CA ASN A 48 33.64 -0.53 1.25
C ASN A 48 33.33 -1.28 -0.06
N ALA A 49 33.24 -0.52 -1.14
CA ALA A 49 33.37 -0.99 -2.52
C ALA A 49 34.05 0.14 -3.28
N VAL A 50 35.38 0.13 -3.25
CA VAL A 50 36.20 0.97 -4.11
C VAL A 50 35.87 0.59 -5.56
N PRO A 51 35.42 1.51 -6.44
CA PRO A 51 35.19 1.17 -7.83
C PRO A 51 36.51 0.79 -8.51
N ARG A 52 36.51 -0.34 -9.22
CA ARG A 52 37.58 -0.64 -10.19
C ARG A 52 37.54 0.43 -11.28
N LYS A 53 38.67 1.09 -11.52
CA LYS A 53 38.85 2.06 -12.60
C LYS A 53 38.48 1.43 -13.95
N GLY A 54 37.37 1.87 -14.54
CA GLY A 54 36.95 1.61 -15.91
C GLY A 54 36.13 2.80 -16.42
N LYS A 55 36.32 3.17 -17.68
CA LYS A 55 35.66 4.32 -18.32
C LYS A 55 34.20 3.98 -18.67
N ALA A 56 33.24 4.72 -18.14
CA ALA A 56 31.92 4.92 -18.76
C ALA A 56 31.35 6.29 -18.36
N ALA A 57 30.53 6.88 -19.22
CA ALA A 57 29.99 8.24 -19.10
C ALA A 57 28.49 8.23 -18.74
N GLN A 58 28.09 9.21 -17.94
CA GLN A 58 26.72 9.66 -17.57
C GLN A 58 25.83 8.62 -16.85
N THR A 59 25.68 8.55 -15.52
CA THR A 59 26.39 9.07 -14.35
C THR A 59 26.30 7.95 -13.31
N ASP A 60 27.42 7.34 -12.91
CA ASP A 60 27.45 6.21 -11.94
C ASP A 60 26.94 6.56 -10.53
N MET A 61 26.41 7.76 -10.34
CA MET A 61 26.10 8.36 -9.04
C MET A 61 24.80 9.17 -9.10
N VAL A 62 23.94 8.94 -8.12
CA VAL A 62 22.79 9.77 -7.74
C VAL A 62 23.31 10.88 -6.81
N ARG A 63 23.18 12.14 -7.22
CA ARG A 63 23.55 13.30 -6.40
C ARG A 63 22.34 13.80 -5.64
N CYS A 64 22.50 14.05 -4.35
CA CYS A 64 21.42 14.47 -3.47
C CYS A 64 21.61 15.92 -3.04
N TYR A 65 20.51 16.69 -3.08
CA TYR A 65 20.46 18.09 -2.68
C TYR A 65 19.22 18.29 -1.82
N GLU A 66 19.29 19.21 -0.84
CA GLU A 66 18.10 19.66 -0.13
C GLU A 66 17.23 20.49 -1.09
N PRO A 67 15.98 20.10 -1.43
CA PRO A 67 15.20 20.84 -2.43
C PRO A 67 14.95 22.29 -2.05
N ALA A 68 14.76 22.57 -0.75
CA ALA A 68 14.42 23.90 -0.27
C ALA A 68 15.59 24.90 -0.21
N THR A 69 16.84 24.43 -0.28
CA THR A 69 18.05 25.27 -0.11
C THR A 69 19.10 25.02 -1.19
N MET A 70 18.95 23.95 -1.98
CA MET A 70 19.94 23.40 -2.90
C MET A 70 21.28 23.05 -2.27
N LYS A 71 21.32 22.92 -0.94
CA LYS A 71 22.51 22.45 -0.23
C LYS A 71 22.83 21.02 -0.64
N TYR A 72 24.08 20.77 -1.03
CA TYR A 72 24.54 19.44 -1.39
C TYR A 72 24.59 18.51 -0.16
N LEU A 73 23.92 17.37 -0.25
CA LEU A 73 23.82 16.36 0.81
C LEU A 73 24.81 15.19 0.63
N GLY A 74 25.38 15.05 -0.56
CA GLY A 74 26.27 13.95 -0.93
C GLY A 74 25.79 13.20 -2.16
N TYR A 75 26.29 11.98 -2.35
CA TYR A 75 25.93 11.13 -3.47
C TYR A 75 25.89 9.66 -3.08
N PHE A 76 25.16 8.87 -3.87
CA PHE A 76 25.04 7.42 -3.75
C PHE A 76 25.33 6.79 -5.12
N PRO A 77 25.98 5.62 -5.19
CA PRO A 77 26.18 4.93 -6.46
C PRO A 77 24.82 4.53 -7.04
N ALA A 78 24.69 4.64 -8.35
CA ALA A 78 23.59 4.03 -9.08
C ALA A 78 23.96 2.56 -9.32
N LEU A 79 23.27 1.64 -8.65
CA LEU A 79 23.58 0.21 -8.72
C LEU A 79 23.34 -0.33 -10.13
N THR A 80 24.32 -1.08 -10.61
CA THR A 80 24.24 -1.81 -11.89
C THR A 80 23.27 -3.00 -11.79
N PRO A 81 22.79 -3.52 -12.94
CA PRO A 81 21.92 -4.70 -12.94
C PRO A 81 22.50 -5.93 -12.22
N ASP A 82 23.81 -6.14 -12.30
CA ASP A 82 24.48 -7.27 -11.64
C ASP A 82 24.54 -7.10 -10.12
N GLU A 83 24.78 -5.88 -9.64
CA GLU A 83 24.74 -5.56 -8.20
C GLU A 83 23.34 -5.73 -7.62
N VAL A 84 22.30 -5.33 -8.36
CA VAL A 84 20.91 -5.55 -7.96
C VAL A 84 20.61 -7.04 -7.84
N GLN A 85 21.05 -7.86 -8.80
CA GLN A 85 20.88 -9.32 -8.73
C GLN A 85 21.57 -9.93 -7.52
N GLU A 86 22.77 -9.46 -7.18
CA GLU A 86 23.49 -9.93 -5.99
C GLU A 86 22.73 -9.60 -4.70
N HIS A 87 22.20 -8.37 -4.56
CA HIS A 87 21.35 -8.01 -3.42
C HIS A 87 20.09 -8.87 -3.34
N VAL A 88 19.43 -9.15 -4.46
CA VAL A 88 18.25 -10.03 -4.50
C VAL A 88 18.63 -11.47 -4.11
N ALA A 89 19.80 -11.96 -4.54
CA ALA A 89 20.27 -13.29 -4.17
C ALA A 89 20.59 -13.41 -2.67
N GLN A 90 21.16 -12.38 -2.07
CA GLN A 90 21.39 -12.31 -0.61
C GLN A 90 20.07 -12.25 0.17
N ALA A 91 19.12 -11.42 -0.30
CA ALA A 91 17.78 -11.33 0.25
C ALA A 91 17.04 -12.67 0.21
N ARG A 92 17.16 -13.42 -0.89
CA ARG A 92 16.56 -14.75 -1.04
C ARG A 92 17.11 -15.74 -0.02
N LYS A 93 18.42 -15.78 0.22
CA LYS A 93 19.04 -16.62 1.26
C LYS A 93 18.55 -16.25 2.66
N ALA A 94 18.47 -14.96 2.97
CA ALA A 94 17.92 -14.47 4.23
C ALA A 94 16.44 -14.86 4.40
N GLN A 95 15.66 -14.78 3.31
CA GLN A 95 14.25 -15.12 3.30
C GLN A 95 13.97 -16.56 3.69
N GLU A 96 14.75 -17.52 3.22
CA GLU A 96 14.56 -18.95 3.56
C GLU A 96 14.67 -19.22 5.08
N VAL A 97 15.53 -18.45 5.75
CA VAL A 97 15.65 -18.49 7.22
C VAL A 97 14.45 -17.77 7.85
N TRP A 98 14.12 -16.57 7.38
CA TRP A 98 13.06 -15.75 7.94
C TRP A 98 11.66 -16.33 7.75
N ALA A 99 11.41 -17.09 6.67
CA ALA A 99 10.15 -17.78 6.44
C ALA A 99 9.76 -18.71 7.59
N LYS A 100 10.77 -19.25 8.30
CA LYS A 100 10.62 -20.16 9.45
C LYS A 100 10.44 -19.42 10.79
N SER A 101 10.58 -18.08 10.80
CA SER A 101 10.39 -17.26 12.00
C SER A 101 8.94 -17.33 12.49
N SER A 102 8.76 -17.22 13.81
CA SER A 102 7.43 -17.17 14.43
C SER A 102 6.82 -15.78 14.35
N PHE A 103 5.48 -15.69 14.38
CA PHE A 103 4.80 -14.39 14.50
C PHE A 103 5.23 -13.62 15.76
N LYS A 104 5.61 -14.30 16.85
CA LYS A 104 6.17 -13.64 18.04
C LYS A 104 7.44 -12.84 17.70
N GLN A 105 8.35 -13.42 16.93
CA GLN A 105 9.59 -12.76 16.50
C GLN A 105 9.30 -11.61 15.54
N ARG A 106 8.42 -11.84 14.54
CA ARG A 106 8.02 -10.80 13.57
C ARG A 106 7.34 -9.61 14.25
N ARG A 107 6.46 -9.86 15.23
CA ARG A 107 5.82 -8.80 16.03
C ARG A 107 6.83 -8.05 16.91
N GLN A 108 7.86 -8.73 17.41
CA GLN A 108 8.90 -8.06 18.20
C GLN A 108 9.69 -7.07 17.33
N PHE A 109 10.00 -7.43 16.08
CA PHE A 109 10.65 -6.52 15.12
C PHE A 109 9.83 -5.24 14.93
N LEU A 110 8.52 -5.38 14.70
CA LEU A 110 7.59 -4.26 14.58
C LEU A 110 7.55 -3.38 15.84
N ARG A 111 7.54 -3.98 17.04
CA ARG A 111 7.52 -3.21 18.30
C ARG A 111 8.80 -2.40 18.52
N ILE A 112 9.95 -2.97 18.16
CA ILE A 112 11.25 -2.27 18.25
C ILE A 112 11.26 -1.06 17.30
N LEU A 113 10.80 -1.26 16.05
CA LEU A 113 10.64 -0.16 15.11
C LEU A 113 9.69 0.92 15.63
N LEU A 114 8.51 0.53 16.13
CA LEU A 114 7.53 1.47 16.68
C LEU A 114 8.13 2.30 17.83
N LYS A 115 8.80 1.65 18.78
CA LYS A 115 9.46 2.33 19.89
C LYS A 115 10.47 3.36 19.40
N TYR A 116 11.36 2.96 18.49
CA TYR A 116 12.36 3.88 17.93
C TYR A 116 11.73 5.05 17.18
N ILE A 117 10.69 4.80 16.38
CA ILE A 117 9.98 5.85 15.65
C ILE A 117 9.41 6.88 16.63
N LEU A 118 8.76 6.43 17.71
CA LEU A 118 8.17 7.31 18.73
C LEU A 118 9.21 8.12 19.49
N GLU A 119 10.37 7.53 19.79
CA GLU A 119 11.48 8.17 20.51
C GLU A 119 12.26 9.18 19.62
N HIS A 120 12.21 9.02 18.30
CA HIS A 120 13.03 9.79 17.34
C HIS A 120 12.22 10.47 16.22
N GLN A 121 10.96 10.83 16.48
CA GLN A 121 10.06 11.46 15.49
C GLN A 121 10.67 12.71 14.86
N ASP A 122 11.24 13.59 15.68
CA ASP A 122 11.85 14.85 15.24
C ASP A 122 12.99 14.60 14.24
N LEU A 123 13.89 13.66 14.55
CA LEU A 123 15.02 13.31 13.69
C LEU A 123 14.55 12.73 12.35
N ILE A 124 13.57 11.82 12.38
CA ILE A 124 13.01 11.21 11.15
C ILE A 124 12.33 12.29 10.30
N CYS A 125 11.57 13.20 10.92
CA CYS A 125 10.93 14.31 10.22
C CYS A 125 11.96 15.28 9.63
N GLU A 126 13.04 15.59 10.35
CA GLU A 126 14.10 16.47 9.87
C GLU A 126 14.76 15.86 8.63
N ILE A 127 15.18 14.59 8.70
CA ILE A 127 15.83 13.88 7.59
C ILE A 127 14.91 13.82 6.37
N SER A 128 13.63 13.49 6.57
CA SER A 128 12.64 13.44 5.48
C SER A 128 12.42 14.83 4.88
N SER A 129 12.37 15.88 5.71
CA SER A 129 12.17 17.26 5.28
C SER A 129 13.37 17.78 4.48
N ARG A 130 14.61 17.45 4.88
CA ARG A 130 15.82 17.78 4.12
C ARG A 130 15.79 17.19 2.72
N ASP A 131 15.45 15.92 2.61
CA ASP A 131 15.52 15.18 1.34
C ASP A 131 14.36 15.50 0.38
N THR A 132 13.29 16.14 0.86
CA THR A 132 12.05 16.32 0.06
C THR A 132 11.49 17.73 0.04
N GLY A 133 11.97 18.63 0.90
CA GLY A 133 11.51 20.02 0.97
C GLY A 133 10.21 20.24 1.76
N LYS A 134 9.55 19.17 2.24
CA LYS A 134 8.31 19.28 3.03
C LYS A 134 8.56 19.86 4.42
N THR A 135 7.50 20.39 5.05
CA THR A 135 7.56 20.90 6.43
C THR A 135 7.63 19.76 7.45
N MET A 136 8.13 20.05 8.66
CA MET A 136 8.15 19.09 9.77
C MET A 136 6.75 18.56 10.13
N VAL A 137 5.72 19.42 10.03
CA VAL A 137 4.32 19.03 10.29
C VAL A 137 3.83 18.06 9.20
N ASP A 138 4.13 18.35 7.93
CA ASP A 138 3.74 17.47 6.82
C ASP A 138 4.51 16.15 6.86
N ALA A 139 5.78 16.16 7.28
CA ALA A 139 6.55 14.96 7.55
C ALA A 139 5.93 14.16 8.70
N SER A 140 5.54 14.79 9.81
CA SER A 140 4.90 14.08 10.92
C SER A 140 3.58 13.40 10.50
N LEU A 141 2.73 14.10 9.75
CA LEU A 141 1.46 13.52 9.28
C LEU A 141 1.66 12.38 8.27
N GLY A 142 2.56 12.56 7.30
CA GLY A 142 2.71 11.63 6.18
C GLY A 142 3.73 10.51 6.39
N GLU A 143 4.77 10.74 7.19
CA GLU A 143 5.86 9.77 7.46
C GLU A 143 5.62 8.99 8.74
N ILE A 144 5.35 9.71 9.84
CA ILE A 144 5.32 9.13 11.19
C ILE A 144 3.95 8.50 11.46
N MET A 145 2.89 9.30 11.38
CA MET A 145 1.55 8.88 11.79
C MET A 145 1.07 7.66 10.97
N THR A 146 1.22 7.71 9.65
CA THR A 146 0.87 6.61 8.72
C THR A 146 1.65 5.33 9.01
N THR A 147 2.96 5.44 9.28
CA THR A 147 3.82 4.28 9.58
C THR A 147 3.50 3.68 10.94
N CYS A 148 3.24 4.51 11.95
CA CYS A 148 2.79 4.06 13.26
C CYS A 148 1.47 3.29 13.16
N GLU A 149 0.47 3.83 12.44
CA GLU A 149 -0.81 3.14 12.24
C GLU A 149 -0.63 1.80 11.52
N LYS A 150 0.28 1.72 10.52
CA LYS A 150 0.57 0.46 9.83
C LYS A 150 1.13 -0.58 10.79
N ILE A 151 2.08 -0.18 11.63
CA ILE A 151 2.70 -1.07 12.62
C ILE A 151 1.66 -1.51 13.64
N HIS A 152 0.85 -0.60 14.17
CA HIS A 152 -0.23 -0.91 15.11
C HIS A 152 -1.21 -1.93 14.53
N TRP A 153 -1.71 -1.70 13.32
CA TRP A 153 -2.62 -2.63 12.67
C TRP A 153 -2.01 -4.03 12.47
N LEU A 154 -0.75 -4.13 12.02
CA LEU A 154 -0.06 -5.42 11.89
C LEU A 154 0.14 -6.11 13.25
N LEU A 155 0.44 -5.33 14.29
CA LEU A 155 0.53 -5.82 15.66
C LEU A 155 -0.83 -6.26 16.20
N ASP A 156 -1.95 -5.67 15.82
CA ASP A 156 -3.24 -6.06 16.40
C ASP A 156 -3.88 -7.21 15.62
N GLU A 157 -3.85 -7.14 14.29
CA GLU A 157 -4.62 -8.03 13.42
C GLU A 157 -3.80 -8.82 12.42
N GLY A 158 -2.55 -8.45 12.12
CA GLY A 158 -1.79 -9.03 11.00
C GLY A 158 -1.73 -10.56 11.04
N GLU A 159 -1.47 -11.15 12.21
CA GLU A 159 -1.38 -12.60 12.37
C GLU A 159 -2.73 -13.29 12.09
N LYS A 160 -3.84 -12.70 12.54
CA LYS A 160 -5.20 -13.23 12.33
C LYS A 160 -5.47 -13.41 10.84
N TRP A 161 -5.06 -12.45 10.02
CA TRP A 161 -5.30 -12.45 8.59
C TRP A 161 -4.38 -13.36 7.77
N LEU A 162 -3.31 -13.89 8.39
CA LEU A 162 -2.41 -14.87 7.78
C LEU A 162 -2.65 -16.31 8.26
N LYS A 163 -3.62 -16.54 9.16
CA LYS A 163 -4.03 -17.89 9.55
C LYS A 163 -4.82 -18.59 8.43
N PRO A 164 -4.77 -19.93 8.36
CA PRO A 164 -5.57 -20.68 7.40
C PRO A 164 -7.07 -20.41 7.54
N GLU A 165 -7.75 -20.22 6.41
CA GLU A 165 -9.19 -20.00 6.35
C GLU A 165 -9.91 -21.26 5.87
N TYR A 166 -10.76 -21.84 6.71
CA TYR A 166 -11.54 -23.02 6.34
C TYR A 166 -12.72 -22.66 5.44
N ARG A 167 -12.95 -23.49 4.42
CA ARG A 167 -13.98 -23.32 3.40
C ARG A 167 -14.86 -24.57 3.32
N SER A 168 -16.10 -24.39 2.85
CA SER A 168 -17.01 -25.51 2.64
C SER A 168 -16.51 -26.41 1.50
N CYS A 169 -16.50 -27.73 1.71
CA CYS A 169 -16.15 -28.72 0.69
C CYS A 169 -17.34 -29.08 -0.22
N GLY A 170 -18.56 -28.65 0.12
CA GLY A 170 -19.77 -29.12 -0.53
C GLY A 170 -20.18 -30.55 -0.16
N ARG A 171 -21.30 -31.01 -0.71
CA ARG A 171 -21.96 -32.27 -0.31
C ARG A 171 -21.19 -33.52 -0.73
N SER A 172 -20.63 -33.53 -1.94
CA SER A 172 -19.87 -34.67 -2.48
C SER A 172 -18.56 -34.94 -1.72
N MET A 173 -18.03 -33.90 -1.05
CA MET A 173 -16.75 -33.94 -0.37
C MET A 173 -16.90 -33.71 1.15
N LEU A 174 -18.02 -34.11 1.77
CA LEU A 174 -18.22 -33.97 3.23
C LEU A 174 -17.14 -34.67 4.08
N HIS A 175 -16.49 -35.70 3.51
CA HIS A 175 -15.36 -36.41 4.10
C HIS A 175 -14.03 -35.66 4.01
N LYS A 176 -14.02 -34.47 3.42
CA LYS A 176 -12.85 -33.60 3.27
C LYS A 176 -12.88 -32.42 4.22
N SER A 177 -11.71 -31.86 4.47
CA SER A 177 -11.48 -30.55 5.09
C SER A 177 -10.75 -29.68 4.06
N ALA A 178 -11.29 -28.50 3.76
CA ALA A 178 -10.71 -27.57 2.80
C ALA A 178 -10.32 -26.27 3.52
N LYS A 179 -9.10 -25.81 3.28
CA LYS A 179 -8.58 -24.55 3.82
C LYS A 179 -7.76 -23.80 2.78
N VAL A 180 -7.70 -22.49 2.95
CA VAL A 180 -6.81 -21.59 2.20
C VAL A 180 -5.67 -21.20 3.13
N GLU A 181 -4.44 -21.41 2.71
CA GLU A 181 -3.23 -21.05 3.46
C GLU A 181 -2.50 -19.89 2.78
N PHE A 182 -1.81 -19.08 3.58
CA PHE A 182 -1.04 -17.92 3.12
C PHE A 182 0.43 -18.15 3.45
N HIS A 183 1.24 -18.40 2.42
CA HIS A 183 2.68 -18.65 2.54
C HIS A 183 3.45 -17.44 2.00
N PRO A 184 4.65 -17.10 2.50
CA PRO A 184 5.46 -16.04 1.88
C PRO A 184 5.77 -16.36 0.41
N LEU A 185 5.86 -15.34 -0.43
CA LEU A 185 6.21 -15.45 -1.85
C LEU A 185 7.70 -15.69 -2.07
N GLY A 186 8.56 -15.06 -1.27
CA GLY A 186 10.00 -15.01 -1.50
C GLY A 186 10.54 -13.59 -1.30
N VAL A 187 11.20 -13.05 -2.31
CA VAL A 187 11.69 -11.67 -2.32
C VAL A 187 10.66 -10.75 -2.95
N ILE A 188 10.20 -9.75 -2.19
CA ILE A 188 9.36 -8.68 -2.71
C ILE A 188 10.24 -7.51 -3.12
N GLY A 189 10.19 -7.13 -4.38
CA GLY A 189 10.76 -5.87 -4.85
C GLY A 189 9.78 -4.73 -4.64
N ALA A 190 10.27 -3.60 -4.13
CA ALA A 190 9.50 -2.37 -4.08
C ALA A 190 10.24 -1.25 -4.82
N ILE A 191 9.56 -0.52 -5.68
CA ILE A 191 10.08 0.70 -6.32
C ILE A 191 9.20 1.85 -5.83
N VAL A 192 9.78 2.80 -5.12
CA VAL A 192 9.03 3.73 -4.28
C VAL A 192 9.36 5.19 -4.58
N SER A 193 8.36 6.06 -4.47
CA SER A 193 8.46 7.49 -4.78
C SER A 193 9.10 8.32 -3.66
N TRP A 194 9.47 9.55 -4.01
CA TRP A 194 10.19 10.52 -3.16
C TRP A 194 9.29 11.35 -2.24
N ASN A 195 7.98 11.32 -2.40
CA ASN A 195 7.09 12.27 -1.72
C ASN A 195 6.97 12.01 -0.22
N TYR A 196 7.00 10.76 0.23
CA TYR A 196 7.06 10.37 1.65
C TYR A 196 8.09 9.26 1.87
N PRO A 197 9.41 9.53 1.78
CA PRO A 197 10.42 8.50 1.61
C PRO A 197 10.53 7.54 2.80
N PHE A 198 10.26 8.00 4.03
CA PHE A 198 10.26 7.10 5.18
C PHE A 198 9.08 6.14 5.10
N HIS A 199 7.87 6.65 4.97
CA HIS A 199 6.68 5.81 4.88
C HIS A 199 6.71 4.89 3.65
N ASN A 200 7.17 5.41 2.51
CA ASN A 200 7.24 4.68 1.26
C ASN A 200 8.25 3.52 1.30
N VAL A 201 9.33 3.63 2.08
CA VAL A 201 10.22 2.49 2.37
C VAL A 201 9.58 1.52 3.36
N PHE A 202 9.05 2.05 4.48
CA PHE A 202 8.60 1.21 5.59
C PHE A 202 7.31 0.46 5.28
N ASN A 203 6.35 1.05 4.58
CA ASN A 203 5.05 0.44 4.32
C ASN A 203 5.13 -0.92 3.57
N PRO A 204 5.79 -1.04 2.40
CA PRO A 204 5.96 -2.33 1.73
C PRO A 204 6.86 -3.28 2.55
N MET A 205 7.90 -2.76 3.21
CA MET A 205 8.80 -3.54 4.06
C MET A 205 8.06 -4.22 5.21
N LEU A 206 7.23 -3.47 5.93
CA LEU A 206 6.48 -3.96 7.08
C LEU A 206 5.54 -5.11 6.69
N ALA A 207 4.82 -4.97 5.57
CA ALA A 207 3.96 -6.04 5.06
C ALA A 207 4.78 -7.27 4.61
N ALA A 208 5.88 -7.07 3.89
CA ALA A 208 6.75 -8.13 3.39
C ALA A 208 7.38 -8.94 4.55
N VAL A 209 8.06 -8.26 5.46
CA VAL A 209 8.77 -8.89 6.59
C VAL A 209 7.77 -9.58 7.53
N PHE A 210 6.62 -8.96 7.80
CA PHE A 210 5.59 -9.57 8.66
C PHE A 210 5.00 -10.85 8.07
N SER A 211 4.78 -10.89 6.75
CA SER A 211 4.31 -12.08 6.03
C SER A 211 5.39 -13.15 5.83
N GLY A 212 6.67 -12.86 6.13
CA GLY A 212 7.79 -13.80 6.07
C GLY A 212 8.60 -13.73 4.78
N ASN A 213 8.48 -12.64 4.04
CA ASN A 213 9.25 -12.34 2.83
C ASN A 213 10.53 -11.56 3.18
N ALA A 214 11.48 -11.55 2.24
CA ALA A 214 12.52 -10.53 2.19
C ALA A 214 12.06 -9.35 1.32
N ALA A 215 12.73 -8.20 1.45
CA ALA A 215 12.41 -7.01 0.67
C ALA A 215 13.66 -6.38 0.05
N VAL A 216 13.57 -5.98 -1.23
CA VAL A 216 14.58 -5.14 -1.89
C VAL A 216 13.89 -3.90 -2.44
N ILE A 217 14.28 -2.73 -1.92
CA ILE A 217 13.53 -1.48 -2.08
C ILE A 217 14.40 -0.49 -2.84
N LYS A 218 14.02 -0.19 -4.08
CA LYS A 218 14.65 0.85 -4.89
C LYS A 218 13.97 2.19 -4.57
N VAL A 219 14.72 3.08 -3.93
CA VAL A 219 14.26 4.44 -3.63
C VAL A 219 14.42 5.36 -4.82
N SER A 220 13.63 6.44 -4.85
CA SER A 220 13.75 7.51 -5.84
C SER A 220 15.12 8.19 -5.76
N GLU A 221 15.70 8.47 -6.92
CA GLU A 221 16.92 9.27 -7.07
C GLU A 221 16.78 10.68 -6.48
N HIS A 222 15.56 11.20 -6.37
CA HIS A 222 15.27 12.51 -5.79
C HIS A 222 15.20 12.53 -4.26
N ALA A 223 15.14 11.36 -3.61
CA ALA A 223 15.10 11.23 -2.14
C ALA A 223 15.92 10.01 -1.69
N SER A 224 17.14 9.89 -2.23
CA SER A 224 18.03 8.77 -1.94
C SER A 224 18.86 8.97 -0.67
N TRP A 225 19.05 10.22 -0.22
CA TRP A 225 19.93 10.50 0.92
C TRP A 225 19.36 9.99 2.24
N SER A 226 18.07 10.18 2.46
CA SER A 226 17.36 9.69 3.65
C SER A 226 17.36 8.15 3.73
N GLY A 227 17.39 7.47 2.58
CA GLY A 227 17.41 6.00 2.49
C GLY A 227 18.56 5.34 3.25
N CYS A 228 19.73 5.98 3.34
CA CYS A 228 20.88 5.44 4.09
C CYS A 228 20.60 5.37 5.60
N PHE A 229 19.94 6.40 6.13
CA PHE A 229 19.55 6.47 7.52
C PHE A 229 18.47 5.44 7.82
N TYR A 230 17.47 5.31 6.94
CA TYR A 230 16.40 4.32 7.08
C TYR A 230 16.94 2.88 7.04
N SER A 231 17.94 2.61 6.20
CA SER A 231 18.61 1.30 6.16
C SER A 231 19.23 0.95 7.52
N ARG A 232 19.85 1.91 8.21
CA ARG A 232 20.42 1.68 9.56
C ARG A 232 19.36 1.35 10.59
N ILE A 233 18.23 2.06 10.58
CA ILE A 233 17.09 1.78 11.48
C ILE A 233 16.62 0.33 11.27
N ILE A 234 16.46 -0.08 10.02
CA ILE A 234 16.00 -1.43 9.68
C ILE A 234 17.03 -2.48 10.13
N GLN A 235 18.32 -2.28 9.83
CA GLN A 235 19.39 -3.21 10.22
C GLN A 235 19.50 -3.36 11.74
N ALA A 236 19.45 -2.25 12.49
CA ALA A 236 19.48 -2.30 13.94
C ALA A 236 18.29 -3.08 14.52
N ALA A 237 17.09 -2.89 13.95
CA ALA A 237 15.90 -3.62 14.38
C ALA A 237 15.96 -5.12 14.03
N LEU A 238 16.49 -5.47 12.85
CA LEU A 238 16.70 -6.86 12.44
C LEU A 238 17.67 -7.57 13.38
N LEU A 239 18.81 -6.94 13.69
CA LEU A 239 19.81 -7.45 14.62
C LEU A 239 19.21 -7.68 16.01
N ALA A 240 18.42 -6.74 16.52
CA ALA A 240 17.80 -6.81 17.85
C ALA A 240 16.82 -7.98 18.02
N VAL A 241 16.28 -8.54 16.94
CA VAL A 241 15.43 -9.75 16.97
C VAL A 241 16.13 -11.01 16.49
N GLY A 242 17.42 -10.94 16.16
CA GLY A 242 18.16 -12.05 15.56
C GLY A 242 17.64 -12.47 14.19
N ALA A 243 17.13 -11.51 13.41
CA ALA A 243 16.80 -11.74 12.00
C ALA A 243 18.08 -11.72 11.15
N PRO A 244 18.10 -12.34 9.96
CA PRO A 244 19.23 -12.23 9.05
C PRO A 244 19.48 -10.80 8.57
N ASP A 245 20.74 -10.35 8.55
CA ASP A 245 21.13 -8.97 8.22
C ASP A 245 20.65 -8.52 6.82
N ASN A 246 20.70 -9.43 5.84
CA ASN A 246 20.34 -9.19 4.44
C ASN A 246 18.85 -9.42 4.16
N LEU A 247 17.97 -9.39 5.18
CA LEU A 247 16.54 -9.59 4.96
C LEU A 247 15.89 -8.42 4.20
N VAL A 248 16.41 -7.21 4.38
CA VAL A 248 15.91 -6.00 3.73
C VAL A 248 17.07 -5.20 3.16
N HIS A 249 16.99 -4.87 1.88
CA HIS A 249 17.95 -4.00 1.19
C HIS A 249 17.26 -2.73 0.71
N ILE A 250 17.94 -1.59 0.87
CA ILE A 250 17.61 -0.34 0.18
C ILE A 250 18.67 -0.13 -0.90
N VAL A 251 18.23 0.06 -2.14
CA VAL A 251 19.11 0.24 -3.30
C VAL A 251 18.81 1.56 -4.02
N THR A 252 19.83 2.16 -4.60
CA THR A 252 19.78 3.45 -5.30
C THR A 252 20.16 3.28 -6.76
N GLY A 253 19.57 4.09 -7.64
CA GLY A 253 19.93 4.13 -9.06
C GLY A 253 18.77 4.53 -9.95
N PHE A 254 18.96 4.41 -11.26
CA PHE A 254 18.03 4.94 -12.27
C PHE A 254 17.13 3.84 -12.85
N ALA A 255 16.68 4.02 -14.09
CA ALA A 255 15.74 3.13 -14.74
C ALA A 255 16.28 1.69 -14.85
N GLU A 256 17.57 1.54 -15.16
CA GLU A 256 18.26 0.26 -15.32
C GLU A 256 18.24 -0.56 -14.02
N THR A 257 18.51 0.10 -12.89
CA THR A 257 18.42 -0.50 -11.54
C THR A 257 17.00 -0.99 -11.26
N GLY A 258 15.99 -0.21 -11.63
CA GLY A 258 14.58 -0.58 -11.48
C GLY A 258 14.20 -1.78 -12.35
N GLN A 259 14.60 -1.80 -13.62
CA GLN A 259 14.35 -2.91 -14.55
C GLN A 259 15.03 -4.20 -14.09
N ALA A 260 16.27 -4.11 -13.59
CA ALA A 260 16.99 -5.23 -13.03
C ALA A 260 16.26 -5.80 -11.81
N LEU A 261 15.74 -4.94 -10.93
CA LEU A 261 14.96 -5.36 -9.78
C LEU A 261 13.69 -6.11 -10.19
N VAL A 262 12.90 -5.56 -11.14
CA VAL A 262 11.69 -6.21 -11.68
C VAL A 262 12.01 -7.60 -12.23
N SER A 263 13.17 -7.79 -12.85
CA SER A 263 13.55 -9.06 -13.47
C SER A 263 13.99 -10.14 -12.47
N SER A 264 14.30 -9.76 -11.22
CA SER A 264 15.03 -10.63 -10.29
C SER A 264 14.20 -11.13 -9.11
N VAL A 265 13.10 -10.44 -8.78
CA VAL A 265 12.26 -10.69 -7.59
C VAL A 265 11.04 -11.56 -7.89
N ASP A 266 10.32 -11.97 -6.86
CA ASP A 266 9.14 -12.84 -6.96
C ASP A 266 7.81 -12.06 -7.06
N LYS A 267 7.83 -10.76 -6.72
CA LYS A 267 6.71 -9.82 -6.84
C LYS A 267 7.22 -8.39 -6.85
N ILE A 268 6.54 -7.49 -7.57
CA ILE A 268 6.79 -6.05 -7.51
C ILE A 268 5.63 -5.30 -6.87
N ILE A 269 5.95 -4.36 -5.98
CA ILE A 269 5.08 -3.26 -5.55
C ILE A 269 5.68 -1.98 -6.13
N PHE A 270 4.90 -1.22 -6.88
CA PHE A 270 5.32 0.04 -7.46
C PHE A 270 4.39 1.17 -7.06
N VAL A 271 5.00 2.26 -6.62
CA VAL A 271 4.34 3.54 -6.33
C VAL A 271 4.97 4.61 -7.21
N GLY A 272 4.18 5.22 -8.10
CA GLY A 272 4.70 6.26 -9.00
C GLY A 272 3.78 6.62 -10.17
N SER A 273 4.35 7.04 -11.30
CA SER A 273 3.56 7.55 -12.41
C SER A 273 2.99 6.44 -13.31
N PRO A 274 1.83 6.67 -13.98
CA PRO A 274 1.26 5.70 -14.90
C PRO A 274 2.18 5.28 -16.05
N GLY A 275 3.03 6.21 -16.52
CA GLY A 275 4.03 5.92 -17.56
C GLY A 275 5.01 4.83 -17.13
N VAL A 276 5.58 4.98 -15.92
CA VAL A 276 6.50 3.98 -15.36
C VAL A 276 5.78 2.70 -14.99
N GLY A 277 4.54 2.77 -14.51
CA GLY A 277 3.72 1.59 -14.24
C GLY A 277 3.57 0.67 -15.47
N ARG A 278 3.34 1.25 -16.66
CA ARG A 278 3.29 0.48 -17.92
C ARG A 278 4.62 -0.18 -18.25
N MET A 279 5.74 0.51 -18.04
CA MET A 279 7.09 -0.06 -18.25
C MET A 279 7.37 -1.23 -17.29
N ILE A 280 6.94 -1.12 -16.03
CA ILE A 280 7.06 -2.21 -15.05
C ILE A 280 6.23 -3.42 -15.47
N MET A 281 4.99 -3.22 -15.93
CA MET A 281 4.16 -4.32 -16.41
C MET A 281 4.79 -5.04 -17.61
N GLN A 282 5.31 -4.27 -18.58
CA GLN A 282 6.01 -4.84 -19.73
C GLN A 282 7.16 -5.73 -19.28
N LYS A 283 8.00 -5.22 -18.36
CA LYS A 283 9.14 -5.98 -17.86
C LYS A 283 8.74 -7.20 -17.02
N ALA A 284 7.77 -7.05 -16.12
CA ALA A 284 7.27 -8.13 -15.27
C ALA A 284 6.64 -9.28 -16.06
N SER A 285 6.11 -9.00 -17.26
CA SER A 285 5.53 -10.02 -18.13
C SER A 285 6.55 -11.02 -18.69
N GLU A 286 7.84 -10.66 -18.74
CA GLU A 286 8.90 -11.55 -19.21
C GLU A 286 9.14 -12.74 -18.27
N THR A 287 8.92 -12.54 -16.96
CA THR A 287 9.11 -13.55 -15.91
C THR A 287 7.81 -13.98 -15.23
N LEU A 288 6.67 -13.41 -15.67
CA LEU A 288 5.32 -13.68 -15.15
C LEU A 288 5.15 -13.41 -13.65
N ILE A 289 5.87 -12.40 -13.12
CA ILE A 289 5.74 -12.03 -11.72
C ILE A 289 4.52 -11.12 -11.49
N PRO A 290 3.79 -11.27 -10.37
CA PRO A 290 2.69 -10.40 -10.04
C PRO A 290 3.19 -8.97 -9.71
N VAL A 291 2.40 -7.98 -10.10
CA VAL A 291 2.64 -6.56 -9.78
C VAL A 291 1.46 -5.97 -8.99
N THR A 292 1.77 -5.13 -8.02
CA THR A 292 0.81 -4.21 -7.39
C THR A 292 1.23 -2.80 -7.80
N LEU A 293 0.34 -2.07 -8.47
CA LEU A 293 0.62 -0.72 -8.96
C LEU A 293 -0.32 0.26 -8.27
N GLU A 294 0.26 1.16 -7.47
CA GLU A 294 -0.44 2.37 -7.03
C GLU A 294 0.14 3.55 -7.78
N LEU A 295 -0.68 4.16 -8.62
CA LEU A 295 -0.25 5.16 -9.57
C LEU A 295 -1.01 6.46 -9.32
N GLY A 296 -0.50 7.54 -9.89
CA GLY A 296 -0.99 8.91 -9.72
C GLY A 296 -2.51 9.09 -9.70
N GLY A 297 -2.93 10.20 -9.09
CA GLY A 297 -4.31 10.55 -8.83
C GLY A 297 -4.76 11.81 -9.56
N LYS A 298 -6.09 12.02 -9.60
CA LYS A 298 -6.70 13.31 -9.91
C LYS A 298 -7.97 13.43 -9.08
N ASP A 299 -7.81 13.27 -7.79
CA ASP A 299 -8.90 12.95 -6.88
C ASP A 299 -9.90 14.11 -6.79
N ALA A 300 -11.17 13.74 -6.82
CA ALA A 300 -12.28 14.69 -6.74
C ALA A 300 -12.57 15.04 -5.28
N PHE A 301 -12.72 16.34 -5.00
CA PHE A 301 -13.13 16.89 -3.72
C PHE A 301 -14.46 17.62 -3.90
N ILE A 302 -15.55 16.98 -3.46
CA ILE A 302 -16.92 17.40 -3.74
C ILE A 302 -17.51 18.05 -2.50
N VAL A 303 -18.02 19.28 -2.62
CA VAL A 303 -18.62 20.04 -1.53
C VAL A 303 -20.06 20.43 -1.87
N CYS A 304 -21.01 19.78 -1.20
CA CYS A 304 -22.43 20.12 -1.29
C CYS A 304 -22.74 21.40 -0.50
N GLU A 305 -23.91 21.98 -0.74
CA GLU A 305 -24.35 23.25 -0.16
C GLU A 305 -24.67 23.21 1.33
N ASP A 306 -24.95 22.04 1.88
CA ASP A 306 -25.46 21.83 3.25
C ASP A 306 -24.36 21.55 4.28
N VAL A 307 -23.10 21.89 3.97
CA VAL A 307 -21.93 21.58 4.80
C VAL A 307 -21.64 22.63 5.87
N ASP A 308 -20.88 22.24 6.89
CA ASP A 308 -20.14 23.18 7.76
C ASP A 308 -18.99 23.83 6.96
N LEU A 309 -19.34 24.90 6.24
CA LEU A 309 -18.45 25.54 5.26
C LEU A 309 -17.10 26.01 5.87
N PRO A 310 -17.04 26.67 7.04
CA PRO A 310 -15.77 27.01 7.69
C PRO A 310 -14.81 25.83 7.89
N ASN A 311 -15.34 24.68 8.32
CA ASN A 311 -14.54 23.48 8.53
C ASN A 311 -14.07 22.89 7.20
N VAL A 312 -14.99 22.66 6.26
CA VAL A 312 -14.67 22.04 4.97
C VAL A 312 -13.64 22.87 4.18
N VAL A 313 -13.66 24.19 4.29
CA VAL A 313 -12.65 25.05 3.66
C VAL A 313 -11.23 24.78 4.22
N GLN A 314 -11.07 24.54 5.53
CA GLN A 314 -9.76 24.20 6.11
C GLN A 314 -9.27 22.84 5.58
N VAL A 315 -10.18 21.86 5.52
CA VAL A 315 -9.89 20.54 4.97
C VAL A 315 -9.48 20.65 3.49
N ALA A 316 -10.21 21.43 2.69
CA ALA A 316 -9.90 21.64 1.28
C ALA A 316 -8.51 22.25 1.03
N VAL A 317 -8.13 23.26 1.83
CA VAL A 317 -6.80 23.86 1.74
C VAL A 317 -5.72 22.86 2.13
N ARG A 318 -5.90 22.10 3.20
CA ARG A 318 -4.96 21.04 3.60
C ARG A 318 -4.84 19.96 2.52
N ALA A 319 -5.96 19.55 1.93
CA ALA A 319 -6.03 18.53 0.91
C ALA A 319 -5.24 18.88 -0.37
N ALA A 320 -5.12 20.17 -0.68
CA ALA A 320 -4.37 20.65 -1.83
C ALA A 320 -2.91 21.01 -1.54
N LEU A 321 -2.60 21.44 -0.31
CA LEU A 321 -1.30 22.05 0.00
C LEU A 321 -0.41 21.20 0.90
N GLN A 322 -0.92 20.13 1.51
CA GLN A 322 -0.09 19.24 2.32
C GLN A 322 1.10 18.72 1.49
N SER A 323 2.30 18.88 2.02
CA SER A 323 3.56 18.57 1.32
C SER A 323 3.69 19.29 -0.02
N SER A 324 3.22 20.54 -0.09
CA SER A 324 3.18 21.36 -1.31
C SER A 324 2.37 20.71 -2.43
N GLY A 325 1.30 19.97 -2.09
CA GLY A 325 0.44 19.26 -3.04
C GLY A 325 1.02 17.97 -3.60
N GLN A 326 2.18 17.52 -3.10
CA GLN A 326 2.87 16.31 -3.56
C GLN A 326 2.37 15.08 -2.80
N ASN A 327 1.08 14.79 -2.89
CA ASN A 327 0.43 13.68 -2.19
C ASN A 327 -0.48 12.90 -3.15
N CYS A 328 -0.31 11.58 -3.27
CA CYS A 328 -1.14 10.77 -4.17
C CYS A 328 -2.62 10.80 -3.78
N ALA A 329 -2.93 10.76 -2.48
CA ALA A 329 -4.28 10.93 -1.96
C ALA A 329 -4.72 12.41 -1.88
N GLY A 330 -3.97 13.33 -2.48
CA GLY A 330 -4.23 14.76 -2.53
C GLY A 330 -5.44 15.10 -3.39
N ALA A 331 -6.20 16.13 -2.98
CA ALA A 331 -7.32 16.61 -3.78
C ALA A 331 -6.82 17.48 -4.93
N GLU A 332 -7.21 17.14 -6.16
CA GLU A 332 -6.73 17.81 -7.36
C GLU A 332 -7.84 18.46 -8.21
N ARG A 333 -9.11 18.12 -7.96
CA ARG A 333 -10.27 18.73 -8.61
C ARG A 333 -11.33 19.08 -7.57
N PHE A 334 -11.56 20.36 -7.35
CA PHE A 334 -12.52 20.82 -6.36
C PHE A 334 -13.85 21.15 -7.04
N TYR A 335 -14.89 20.40 -6.70
CA TYR A 335 -16.26 20.64 -7.17
C TYR A 335 -17.08 21.20 -6.03
N VAL A 336 -17.60 22.42 -6.19
CA VAL A 336 -18.33 23.12 -5.14
C VAL A 336 -19.72 23.50 -5.63
N HIS A 337 -20.75 23.20 -4.83
CA HIS A 337 -22.13 23.50 -5.22
C HIS A 337 -22.32 25.01 -5.44
N LYS A 338 -23.02 25.36 -6.52
CA LYS A 338 -23.20 26.74 -6.98
C LYS A 338 -23.66 27.72 -5.89
N ASP A 339 -24.49 27.27 -4.95
CA ASP A 339 -25.10 28.12 -3.91
C ASP A 339 -24.09 28.58 -2.85
N ILE A 340 -23.02 27.82 -2.63
CA ILE A 340 -21.95 28.16 -1.67
C ILE A 340 -20.64 28.56 -2.35
N TYR A 341 -20.55 28.43 -3.68
CA TYR A 341 -19.34 28.66 -4.46
C TYR A 341 -18.65 30.02 -4.17
N PRO A 342 -19.35 31.17 -4.22
CA PRO A 342 -18.69 32.47 -3.98
C PRO A 342 -18.10 32.58 -2.57
N THR A 343 -18.83 32.09 -1.56
CA THR A 343 -18.40 32.11 -0.16
C THR A 343 -17.24 31.14 0.09
N PHE A 344 -17.26 29.96 -0.53
CA PHE A 344 -16.17 28.99 -0.47
C PHE A 344 -14.88 29.59 -1.04
N VAL A 345 -14.93 30.11 -2.27
CA VAL A 345 -13.77 30.73 -2.94
C VAL A 345 -13.21 31.89 -2.11
N SER A 346 -14.07 32.79 -1.61
CA SER A 346 -13.64 33.92 -0.78
C SER A 346 -12.88 33.47 0.48
N ARG A 347 -13.34 32.41 1.15
CA ARG A 347 -12.69 31.87 2.35
C ARG A 347 -11.38 31.17 2.04
N VAL A 348 -11.33 30.37 0.97
CA VAL A 348 -10.07 29.76 0.48
C VAL A 348 -9.06 30.86 0.17
N VAL A 349 -9.45 31.89 -0.59
CA VAL A 349 -8.58 33.02 -0.93
C VAL A 349 -8.00 33.68 0.31
N LYS A 350 -8.80 33.90 1.35
CA LYS A 350 -8.33 34.47 2.62
C LYS A 350 -7.26 33.62 3.29
N ILE A 351 -7.42 32.29 3.31
CA ILE A 351 -6.45 31.38 3.91
C ILE A 351 -5.16 31.36 3.09
N ILE A 352 -5.25 31.21 1.77
CA ILE A 352 -4.07 31.17 0.89
C ILE A 352 -3.20 32.43 1.04
N LYS A 353 -3.81 33.61 1.20
CA LYS A 353 -3.06 34.87 1.48
C LYS A 353 -2.31 34.88 2.80
N SER A 354 -2.73 34.06 3.77
CA SER A 354 -2.08 33.96 5.09
C SER A 354 -1.00 32.88 5.18
N ILE A 355 -0.88 32.02 4.16
CA ILE A 355 0.07 30.90 4.16
C ILE A 355 1.48 31.44 3.96
N SER A 356 2.37 31.07 4.88
CA SER A 356 3.80 31.31 4.79
C SER A 356 4.49 30.15 4.07
N VAL A 357 5.32 30.48 3.07
CA VAL A 357 6.05 29.51 2.26
C VAL A 357 7.54 29.76 2.41
N GLY A 358 8.32 28.71 2.67
CA GLY A 358 9.78 28.84 2.80
C GLY A 358 10.49 27.55 3.21
N PRO A 359 11.82 27.63 3.46
CA PRO A 359 12.62 26.45 3.76
C PRO A 359 12.25 25.83 5.10
N PRO A 360 11.91 24.52 5.15
CA PRO A 360 11.22 23.91 6.29
C PRO A 360 12.03 23.86 7.59
N LEU A 361 13.37 23.96 7.50
CA LEU A 361 14.27 23.91 8.66
C LEU A 361 14.87 25.28 9.03
N SER A 362 14.55 26.33 8.29
CA SER A 362 15.04 27.70 8.55
C SER A 362 14.08 28.54 9.39
N GLY A 363 12.87 28.04 9.64
CA GLY A 363 11.85 28.75 10.41
C GLY A 363 10.51 28.01 10.43
N ARG A 364 9.49 28.65 11.00
CA ARG A 364 8.12 28.14 10.96
C ARG A 364 7.44 28.61 9.67
N TYR A 365 7.24 27.67 8.75
CA TYR A 365 6.50 27.87 7.50
C TYR A 365 5.33 26.89 7.43
N ASP A 366 4.26 27.31 6.77
CA ASP A 366 3.05 26.48 6.58
C ASP A 366 3.20 25.53 5.38
N MET A 367 4.03 25.90 4.39
CA MET A 367 4.29 25.11 3.19
C MET A 367 5.79 25.16 2.82
N GLY A 368 6.30 24.02 2.35
CA GLY A 368 7.71 23.85 1.97
C GLY A 368 7.97 23.97 0.46
N ALA A 369 9.12 23.47 0.03
CA ALA A 369 9.51 23.38 -1.37
C ALA A 369 8.85 22.19 -2.08
N ILE A 370 8.78 22.25 -3.40
CA ILE A 370 8.63 21.05 -4.22
C ILE A 370 9.97 20.32 -4.33
N CYS A 371 9.95 19.02 -4.60
CA CYS A 371 11.16 18.19 -4.57
C CYS A 371 11.96 18.26 -5.88
N MET A 372 11.28 18.37 -7.02
CA MET A 372 11.86 18.31 -8.37
C MET A 372 11.86 19.69 -9.04
N ILE A 373 13.01 20.11 -9.57
CA ILE A 373 13.19 21.42 -10.22
C ILE A 373 12.29 21.55 -11.46
N GLU A 374 12.29 20.55 -12.33
CA GLU A 374 11.56 20.55 -13.60
C GLU A 374 10.04 20.57 -13.40
N HIS A 375 9.57 20.28 -12.19
CA HIS A 375 8.16 20.22 -11.89
C HIS A 375 7.51 21.60 -11.79
N SER A 376 8.23 22.64 -11.34
CA SER A 376 7.74 24.03 -11.30
C SER A 376 7.34 24.53 -12.69
N GLU A 377 8.17 24.28 -13.70
CA GLU A 377 7.88 24.67 -15.09
C GLU A 377 6.63 23.97 -15.62
N ARG A 378 6.50 22.66 -15.34
CA ARG A 378 5.32 21.88 -15.72
C ARG A 378 4.05 22.41 -15.07
N LEU A 379 4.10 22.74 -13.77
CA LEU A 379 2.98 23.36 -13.05
C LEU A 379 2.59 24.70 -13.67
N GLN A 380 3.57 25.54 -14.00
CA GLN A 380 3.31 26.83 -14.64
C GLN A 380 2.67 26.66 -16.02
N ASN A 381 3.09 25.65 -16.80
CA ASN A 381 2.47 25.32 -18.08
C ASN A 381 1.01 24.87 -17.94
N LEU A 382 0.65 24.13 -16.88
CA LEU A 382 -0.74 23.79 -16.58
C LEU A 382 -1.59 25.02 -16.23
N VAL A 383 -1.01 25.96 -15.48
CA VAL A 383 -1.66 27.24 -15.17
C VAL A 383 -1.88 28.07 -16.43
N ASN A 384 -0.86 28.20 -17.28
CA ASN A 384 -0.95 28.95 -18.53
C ASN A 384 -2.03 28.37 -19.47
N ASP A 385 -2.07 27.04 -19.66
CA ASP A 385 -3.13 26.39 -20.46
C ASP A 385 -4.53 26.69 -19.92
N ALA A 386 -4.69 26.73 -18.59
CA ALA A 386 -5.97 27.05 -17.98
C ALA A 386 -6.36 28.52 -18.24
N LEU A 387 -5.43 29.46 -18.08
CA LEU A 387 -5.65 30.89 -18.34
C LEU A 387 -6.00 31.15 -19.81
N ASP A 388 -5.27 30.54 -20.74
CA ASP A 388 -5.52 30.66 -22.19
C ASP A 388 -6.91 30.14 -22.59
N LYS A 389 -7.49 29.24 -21.78
CA LYS A 389 -8.84 28.67 -21.96
C LYS A 389 -9.91 29.34 -21.09
N GLY A 390 -9.59 30.47 -20.46
CA GLY A 390 -10.55 31.31 -19.73
C GLY A 390 -10.68 31.03 -18.23
N ALA A 391 -9.74 30.30 -17.62
CA ALA A 391 -9.63 30.27 -16.16
C ALA A 391 -9.09 31.60 -15.64
N GLU A 392 -9.31 31.87 -14.35
CA GLU A 392 -8.78 33.05 -13.67
C GLU A 392 -8.03 32.65 -12.39
N ILE A 393 -6.95 33.36 -12.08
CA ILE A 393 -6.27 33.23 -10.79
C ILE A 393 -7.05 34.06 -9.75
N ALA A 394 -7.77 33.38 -8.86
CA ALA A 394 -8.47 34.04 -7.76
C ALA A 394 -7.50 34.55 -6.68
N VAL A 395 -6.42 33.80 -6.45
CA VAL A 395 -5.29 34.20 -5.62
C VAL A 395 -4.06 33.39 -6.00
N ARG A 396 -2.91 34.03 -5.88
CA ARG A 396 -1.61 33.39 -5.90
C ARG A 396 -0.85 33.85 -4.65
N GLY A 397 -0.36 32.89 -3.88
CA GLY A 397 0.47 33.18 -2.72
C GLY A 397 1.83 33.75 -3.13
N SER A 398 2.64 34.04 -2.12
CA SER A 398 4.02 34.49 -2.29
C SER A 398 4.93 33.72 -1.34
N PHE A 399 6.15 33.46 -1.75
CA PHE A 399 7.23 33.08 -0.85
C PHE A 399 8.06 34.33 -0.49
N GLY A 400 8.73 34.27 0.67
CA GLY A 400 9.60 35.35 1.13
C GLY A 400 10.90 35.46 0.33
N ASN A 401 11.89 36.17 0.86
CA ASN A 401 13.21 36.23 0.25
C ASN A 401 13.90 34.86 0.36
N LEU A 402 13.98 34.13 -0.75
CA LEU A 402 14.66 32.85 -0.86
C LEU A 402 16.12 33.07 -1.32
N GLY A 403 17.02 32.14 -1.01
CA GLY A 403 18.35 32.16 -1.62
C GLY A 403 18.24 31.98 -3.14
N GLU A 404 19.10 32.66 -3.91
CA GLU A 404 19.05 32.66 -5.39
C GLU A 404 19.01 31.25 -5.98
N ASP A 405 19.78 30.31 -5.40
CA ASP A 405 19.87 28.92 -5.87
C ASP A 405 18.59 28.10 -5.63
N ALA A 406 17.71 28.50 -4.72
CA ALA A 406 16.56 27.71 -4.29
C ALA A 406 15.23 28.12 -4.94
N VAL A 407 15.20 29.23 -5.69
CA VAL A 407 13.96 29.86 -6.18
C VAL A 407 13.10 28.91 -7.02
N ASP A 408 13.73 28.09 -7.85
CA ASP A 408 13.04 27.22 -8.81
C ASP A 408 12.28 26.05 -8.16
N GLN A 409 12.59 25.73 -6.90
CA GLN A 409 11.95 24.66 -6.12
C GLN A 409 10.75 25.15 -5.31
N PHE A 410 10.32 26.41 -5.47
CA PHE A 410 9.13 26.92 -4.80
C PHE A 410 8.06 27.32 -5.82
N PHE A 411 6.90 26.69 -5.69
CA PHE A 411 5.71 27.07 -6.45
C PHE A 411 4.70 27.76 -5.52
N PRO A 412 4.22 28.97 -5.85
CA PRO A 412 3.29 29.68 -4.98
C PRO A 412 1.93 28.99 -4.97
N PRO A 413 1.28 28.85 -3.80
CA PRO A 413 -0.03 28.22 -3.72
C PRO A 413 -1.03 29.03 -4.57
N THR A 414 -1.65 28.36 -5.54
CA THR A 414 -2.42 29.03 -6.60
C THR A 414 -3.84 28.51 -6.63
N VAL A 415 -4.83 29.42 -6.59
CA VAL A 415 -6.25 29.07 -6.72
C VAL A 415 -6.73 29.50 -8.09
N LEU A 416 -7.25 28.55 -8.86
CA LEU A 416 -7.85 28.78 -10.16
C LEU A 416 -9.38 28.64 -10.05
N VAL A 417 -10.09 29.61 -10.62
CA VAL A 417 -11.55 29.60 -10.76
C VAL A 417 -11.91 29.64 -12.24
N ASN A 418 -13.19 29.43 -12.56
CA ASN A 418 -13.69 29.29 -13.94
C ASN A 418 -13.01 28.16 -14.72
N VAL A 419 -12.48 27.16 -14.01
CA VAL A 419 -11.88 25.97 -14.61
C VAL A 419 -12.95 25.02 -15.17
N ASN A 420 -12.58 24.26 -16.20
CA ASN A 420 -13.45 23.23 -16.77
C ASN A 420 -12.61 22.07 -17.37
N HIS A 421 -13.29 20.99 -17.74
CA HIS A 421 -12.65 19.74 -18.18
C HIS A 421 -11.92 19.81 -19.53
N THR A 422 -11.99 20.93 -20.28
CA THR A 422 -11.17 21.14 -21.48
C THR A 422 -9.75 21.62 -21.15
N MET A 423 -9.50 22.03 -19.91
CA MET A 423 -8.21 22.53 -19.42
C MET A 423 -7.35 21.38 -18.90
N LYS A 424 -6.05 21.41 -19.19
CA LYS A 424 -5.12 20.34 -18.76
C LYS A 424 -5.06 20.21 -17.25
N ILE A 425 -5.16 21.32 -16.50
CA ILE A 425 -5.18 21.30 -15.03
C ILE A 425 -6.32 20.47 -14.44
N MET A 426 -7.41 20.23 -15.19
CA MET A 426 -8.53 19.36 -14.77
C MET A 426 -8.37 17.90 -15.23
N GLN A 427 -7.41 17.58 -16.10
CA GLN A 427 -7.28 16.26 -16.75
C GLN A 427 -5.94 15.55 -16.43
N GLU A 428 -4.88 16.33 -16.22
CA GLU A 428 -3.53 15.86 -15.94
C GLU A 428 -3.20 16.07 -14.47
N GLU A 429 -2.56 15.08 -13.85
CA GLU A 429 -2.08 15.17 -12.46
C GLU A 429 -1.10 16.36 -12.31
N ALA A 430 -1.38 17.24 -11.36
CA ALA A 430 -0.58 18.41 -11.05
C ALA A 430 0.48 18.05 -10.02
N PHE A 431 0.15 17.28 -8.97
CA PHE A 431 1.06 16.92 -7.89
C PHE A 431 1.81 18.13 -7.31
N GLY A 432 1.09 19.24 -7.15
CA GLY A 432 1.64 20.54 -6.77
C GLY A 432 0.56 21.43 -6.15
N PRO A 433 0.93 22.61 -5.61
CA PRO A 433 0.05 23.38 -4.73
C PRO A 433 -0.94 24.25 -5.52
N ILE A 434 -1.79 23.62 -6.34
CA ILE A 434 -2.80 24.27 -7.19
C ILE A 434 -4.20 23.77 -6.81
N LEU A 435 -5.12 24.70 -6.55
CA LEU A 435 -6.53 24.43 -6.25
C LEU A 435 -7.42 24.91 -7.41
N PRO A 436 -7.73 24.03 -8.38
CA PRO A 436 -8.72 24.34 -9.41
C PRO A 436 -10.15 24.10 -8.87
N ILE A 437 -10.98 25.15 -8.82
CA ILE A 437 -12.33 25.12 -8.23
C ILE A 437 -13.39 25.31 -9.31
N MET A 438 -14.15 24.26 -9.57
CA MET A 438 -15.26 24.21 -10.51
C MET A 438 -16.61 24.20 -9.77
N LYS A 439 -17.61 24.91 -10.31
CA LYS A 439 -18.99 24.90 -9.79
C LYS A 439 -19.79 23.72 -10.36
N PHE A 440 -20.74 23.20 -9.59
CA PHE A 440 -21.75 22.25 -10.06
C PHE A 440 -23.14 22.61 -9.48
N SER A 441 -24.20 22.02 -10.03
CA SER A 441 -25.60 22.35 -9.73
C SER A 441 -26.47 21.17 -9.30
N SER A 442 -26.02 19.93 -9.51
CA SER A 442 -26.77 18.71 -9.13
C SER A 442 -25.85 17.55 -8.77
N ASP A 443 -26.37 16.57 -8.02
CA ASP A 443 -25.64 15.35 -7.64
C ASP A 443 -25.25 14.54 -8.90
N GLU A 444 -26.14 14.45 -9.87
CA GLU A 444 -25.91 13.75 -11.14
C GLU A 444 -24.76 14.39 -11.94
N GLU A 445 -24.75 15.73 -12.03
CA GLU A 445 -23.69 16.49 -12.71
C GLU A 445 -22.33 16.26 -12.03
N VAL A 446 -22.25 16.35 -10.70
CA VAL A 446 -20.96 16.21 -10.03
C VAL A 446 -20.42 14.78 -10.07
N ILE A 447 -21.29 13.77 -10.07
CA ILE A 447 -20.90 12.38 -10.29
C ILE A 447 -20.31 12.21 -11.70
N GLN A 448 -20.95 12.81 -12.72
CA GLN A 448 -20.44 12.78 -14.09
C GLN A 448 -19.07 13.47 -14.19
N LEU A 449 -18.92 14.67 -13.63
CA LEU A 449 -17.67 15.42 -13.62
C LEU A 449 -16.55 14.67 -12.87
N ALA A 450 -16.85 14.13 -11.68
CA ALA A 450 -15.87 13.37 -10.91
C ALA A 450 -15.36 12.14 -11.67
N ASN A 451 -16.26 11.46 -12.40
CA ASN A 451 -15.95 10.28 -13.21
C ASN A 451 -15.28 10.60 -14.56
N ASP A 452 -15.39 11.83 -15.06
CA ASP A 452 -14.68 12.32 -16.25
C ASP A 452 -13.20 12.58 -15.94
N SER A 453 -12.49 11.49 -15.70
CA SER A 453 -11.05 11.44 -15.49
C SER A 453 -10.54 10.05 -15.86
N LYS A 454 -9.34 10.00 -16.45
CA LYS A 454 -8.59 8.75 -16.69
C LYS A 454 -8.09 8.11 -15.39
N TYR A 455 -8.01 8.90 -14.31
CA TYR A 455 -7.58 8.45 -12.99
C TYR A 455 -8.77 7.99 -12.14
N GLY A 456 -8.47 7.23 -11.08
CA GLY A 456 -9.46 6.69 -10.16
C GLY A 456 -8.83 6.20 -8.86
N LEU A 457 -7.96 6.99 -8.24
CA LEU A 457 -7.35 6.64 -6.96
C LEU A 457 -8.35 6.85 -5.83
N GLY A 458 -8.73 8.11 -5.56
CA GLY A 458 -9.61 8.45 -4.46
C GLY A 458 -10.65 9.54 -4.77
N CYS A 459 -11.56 9.74 -3.82
CA CYS A 459 -12.45 10.89 -3.76
C CYS A 459 -12.80 11.27 -2.32
N ALA A 460 -13.19 12.53 -2.12
CA ALA A 460 -13.73 13.03 -0.86
C ALA A 460 -15.06 13.75 -1.13
N VAL A 461 -16.10 13.43 -0.36
CA VAL A 461 -17.45 13.98 -0.56
C VAL A 461 -17.98 14.56 0.75
N PHE A 462 -18.36 15.83 0.72
CA PHE A 462 -18.87 16.58 1.86
C PHE A 462 -20.34 16.97 1.66
N SER A 463 -21.20 16.60 2.61
CA SER A 463 -22.60 17.02 2.73
C SER A 463 -23.07 16.95 4.18
N GLY A 464 -23.89 17.91 4.60
CA GLY A 464 -24.59 17.86 5.89
C GLY A 464 -25.50 16.63 6.02
N ASN A 465 -26.00 16.14 4.90
CA ASN A 465 -26.67 14.84 4.80
C ASN A 465 -25.69 13.71 4.46
N GLN A 466 -25.23 12.98 5.48
CA GLN A 466 -24.29 11.87 5.31
C GLN A 466 -24.78 10.78 4.32
N LYS A 467 -26.09 10.50 4.25
CA LYS A 467 -26.64 9.51 3.30
C LYS A 467 -26.47 9.98 1.85
N ARG A 468 -26.62 11.27 1.60
CA ARG A 468 -26.37 11.89 0.28
C ARG A 468 -24.89 11.76 -0.08
N ALA A 469 -23.98 12.12 0.82
CA ALA A 469 -22.55 11.99 0.57
C ALA A 469 -22.13 10.54 0.26
N ILE A 470 -22.64 9.55 1.00
CA ILE A 470 -22.43 8.13 0.73
C ILE A 470 -22.94 7.75 -0.66
N LYS A 471 -24.16 8.19 -1.03
CA LYS A 471 -24.76 7.90 -2.33
C LYS A 471 -23.93 8.48 -3.48
N ILE A 472 -23.46 9.73 -3.35
CA ILE A 472 -22.59 10.36 -4.35
C ILE A 472 -21.28 9.57 -4.47
N ALA A 473 -20.58 9.36 -3.35
CA ALA A 473 -19.29 8.66 -3.33
C ALA A 473 -19.36 7.24 -3.91
N SER A 474 -20.43 6.50 -3.61
CA SER A 474 -20.63 5.13 -4.12
C SER A 474 -20.75 5.04 -5.64
N GLN A 475 -21.02 6.15 -6.32
CA GLN A 475 -21.14 6.24 -7.78
C GLN A 475 -19.89 6.85 -8.44
N VAL A 476 -18.92 7.32 -7.65
CA VAL A 476 -17.62 7.74 -8.16
C VAL A 476 -16.73 6.51 -8.35
N HIS A 477 -16.20 6.34 -9.55
CA HIS A 477 -15.38 5.20 -9.95
C HIS A 477 -13.91 5.42 -9.53
N CYS A 478 -13.65 5.20 -8.25
CA CYS A 478 -12.33 5.28 -7.63
C CYS A 478 -12.07 4.07 -6.71
N GLY A 479 -10.83 3.89 -6.28
CA GLY A 479 -10.44 2.82 -5.37
C GLY A 479 -10.74 3.11 -3.90
N VAL A 480 -10.79 4.38 -3.52
CA VAL A 480 -10.93 4.82 -2.13
C VAL A 480 -11.90 6.02 -2.04
N ALA A 481 -12.74 6.08 -1.02
CA ALA A 481 -13.65 7.20 -0.82
C ALA A 481 -13.66 7.65 0.65
N ALA A 482 -13.63 8.95 0.88
CA ALA A 482 -13.79 9.57 2.19
C ALA A 482 -15.12 10.36 2.24
N ILE A 483 -15.89 10.18 3.31
CA ILE A 483 -17.20 10.81 3.50
C ILE A 483 -17.09 11.82 4.63
N ASN A 484 -17.38 13.09 4.34
CA ASN A 484 -17.22 14.21 5.27
C ASN A 484 -15.81 14.27 5.91
N ASP A 485 -14.81 13.83 5.16
CA ASP A 485 -13.42 13.72 5.59
C ASP A 485 -12.49 13.67 4.37
N PHE A 486 -11.19 13.76 4.59
CA PHE A 486 -10.17 13.72 3.56
C PHE A 486 -9.01 12.81 3.98
N ALA A 487 -8.61 11.90 3.09
CA ALA A 487 -7.48 10.98 3.25
C ALA A 487 -7.48 10.08 4.51
N SER A 488 -8.50 10.14 5.37
CA SER A 488 -8.59 9.32 6.59
C SER A 488 -8.71 7.82 6.31
N SER A 489 -9.21 7.45 5.14
CA SER A 489 -9.18 6.08 4.62
C SER A 489 -7.76 5.49 4.58
N TYR A 490 -6.73 6.33 4.36
CA TYR A 490 -5.33 5.92 4.43
C TYR A 490 -4.87 5.64 5.86
N MET A 491 -5.43 6.35 6.85
CA MET A 491 -5.10 6.12 8.26
C MET A 491 -5.76 4.83 8.79
N CYS A 492 -6.89 4.43 8.22
CA CYS A 492 -7.53 3.16 8.51
C CYS A 492 -6.78 1.99 7.84
N GLN A 493 -5.63 1.60 8.39
CA GLN A 493 -4.70 0.62 7.79
C GLN A 493 -5.24 -0.82 7.63
N SER A 494 -6.43 -1.11 8.16
CA SER A 494 -7.19 -2.32 7.87
C SER A 494 -7.89 -2.30 6.51
N LEU A 495 -8.13 -1.11 5.95
CA LEU A 495 -8.74 -0.94 4.63
C LEU A 495 -7.70 -1.08 3.51
N PRO A 496 -8.11 -1.61 2.35
CA PRO A 496 -7.26 -1.62 1.17
C PRO A 496 -7.04 -0.20 0.64
N PHE A 497 -5.82 0.09 0.17
CA PHE A 497 -5.49 1.32 -0.54
C PHE A 497 -4.89 1.00 -1.92
N GLY A 498 -5.29 1.79 -2.92
CA GLY A 498 -4.90 1.68 -4.32
C GLY A 498 -6.05 2.04 -5.26
N GLY A 499 -5.75 2.41 -6.50
CA GLY A 499 -6.71 2.96 -7.45
C GLY A 499 -7.35 1.96 -8.42
N VAL A 500 -8.02 2.53 -9.43
CA VAL A 500 -8.52 1.87 -10.64
C VAL A 500 -8.17 2.74 -11.86
N LYS A 501 -8.44 2.26 -13.08
CA LYS A 501 -8.09 2.94 -14.35
C LYS A 501 -6.56 3.20 -14.45
N ASP A 502 -6.13 4.40 -14.86
CA ASP A 502 -4.71 4.75 -14.94
C ASP A 502 -4.05 4.87 -13.54
N SER A 503 -4.82 4.90 -12.45
CA SER A 503 -4.30 4.88 -11.07
C SER A 503 -3.84 3.48 -10.59
N GLY A 504 -3.87 2.49 -11.49
CA GLY A 504 -3.28 1.17 -11.25
C GLY A 504 -4.27 0.12 -10.76
N PHE A 505 -3.74 -0.94 -10.15
CA PHE A 505 -4.49 -2.11 -9.69
C PHE A 505 -3.72 -2.91 -8.62
N GLY A 506 -4.44 -3.80 -7.95
CA GLY A 506 -3.97 -4.43 -6.71
C GLY A 506 -4.09 -3.46 -5.54
N ARG A 507 -3.77 -3.93 -4.33
CA ARG A 507 -3.83 -3.13 -3.10
C ARG A 507 -2.57 -3.39 -2.29
N PHE A 508 -2.01 -2.36 -1.65
CA PHE A 508 -0.81 -2.50 -0.81
C PHE A 508 -1.09 -2.36 0.69
N ALA A 509 -2.20 -1.70 1.06
CA ALA A 509 -2.67 -1.60 2.45
C ALA A 509 -3.76 -2.65 2.76
N GLY A 510 -4.18 -2.71 4.02
CA GLY A 510 -5.24 -3.60 4.47
C GLY A 510 -4.90 -5.08 4.43
N VAL A 511 -5.92 -5.89 4.67
CA VAL A 511 -5.86 -7.36 4.62
C VAL A 511 -5.43 -7.82 3.22
N GLU A 512 -5.94 -7.14 2.19
CA GLU A 512 -5.66 -7.40 0.79
C GLU A 512 -4.18 -7.21 0.47
N GLY A 513 -3.57 -6.10 0.92
CA GLY A 513 -2.15 -5.82 0.69
C GLY A 513 -1.23 -6.76 1.46
N LEU A 514 -1.58 -7.12 2.69
CA LEU A 514 -0.83 -8.11 3.45
C LEU A 514 -0.88 -9.49 2.76
N ARG A 515 -2.05 -9.92 2.28
CA ARG A 515 -2.21 -11.19 1.55
C ARG A 515 -1.63 -11.15 0.15
N ALA A 516 -1.55 -9.99 -0.49
CA ALA A 516 -0.87 -9.82 -1.77
C ALA A 516 0.63 -10.10 -1.66
N CYS A 517 1.20 -10.08 -0.45
CA CYS A 517 2.57 -10.52 -0.16
C CYS A 517 2.68 -12.04 0.04
N CYS A 518 1.60 -12.80 -0.16
CA CYS A 518 1.56 -14.24 0.08
C CYS A 518 1.16 -15.04 -1.17
N LEU A 519 1.74 -16.23 -1.28
CA LEU A 519 1.20 -17.31 -2.08
C LEU A 519 -0.06 -17.85 -1.41
N VAL A 520 -1.21 -17.70 -2.08
CA VAL A 520 -2.50 -18.25 -1.65
C VAL A 520 -2.60 -19.70 -2.10
N LYS A 521 -2.63 -20.64 -1.15
CA LYS A 521 -2.62 -22.09 -1.42
C LYS A 521 -3.93 -22.74 -0.96
N ALA A 522 -4.63 -23.39 -1.87
CA ALA A 522 -5.75 -24.25 -1.52
C ALA A 522 -5.24 -25.62 -1.04
N VAL A 523 -5.69 -26.06 0.13
CA VAL A 523 -5.35 -27.37 0.71
C VAL A 523 -6.64 -28.13 1.01
N VAL A 524 -6.69 -29.38 0.56
CA VAL A 524 -7.77 -30.32 0.84
C VAL A 524 -7.17 -31.57 1.46
N GLU A 525 -7.68 -31.96 2.62
CA GLU A 525 -7.25 -33.15 3.36
C GLU A 525 -8.44 -34.02 3.73
N ASP A 526 -8.19 -35.30 4.03
CA ASP A 526 -9.22 -36.19 4.56
C ASP A 526 -9.56 -35.81 6.00
N ARG A 527 -10.83 -35.49 6.26
CA ARG A 527 -11.30 -35.03 7.57
C ARG A 527 -11.10 -36.07 8.67
N TRP A 528 -11.19 -37.35 8.32
CA TRP A 528 -11.13 -38.48 9.25
C TRP A 528 -10.01 -39.46 8.87
N TRP A 529 -8.86 -38.95 8.44
CA TRP A 529 -7.68 -39.77 8.20
C TRP A 529 -7.26 -40.53 9.47
N PRO A 530 -6.85 -41.82 9.39
CA PRO A 530 -6.78 -42.69 8.19
C PRO A 530 -8.06 -43.49 7.90
N TYR A 531 -9.14 -43.29 8.66
CA TYR A 531 -10.35 -44.11 8.64
C TYR A 531 -11.21 -43.90 7.40
N VAL A 532 -11.37 -42.65 6.96
CA VAL A 532 -12.10 -42.30 5.73
C VAL A 532 -11.15 -41.64 4.76
N LYS A 533 -10.87 -42.32 3.65
CA LYS A 533 -9.99 -41.85 2.59
C LYS A 533 -10.68 -41.91 1.24
N THR A 534 -10.28 -41.04 0.32
CA THR A 534 -10.78 -41.11 -1.06
C THR A 534 -10.31 -42.40 -1.72
N MET A 535 -11.28 -43.23 -2.09
CA MET A 535 -11.08 -44.40 -2.92
C MET A 535 -11.97 -44.25 -4.16
N ILE A 536 -11.37 -44.32 -5.34
CA ILE A 536 -12.16 -44.35 -6.59
C ILE A 536 -12.94 -45.68 -6.59
N PRO A 537 -14.27 -45.68 -6.67
CA PRO A 537 -15.06 -46.91 -6.78
C PRO A 537 -14.67 -47.75 -8.01
N LYS A 538 -14.65 -49.08 -7.86
CA LYS A 538 -14.20 -50.02 -8.93
C LYS A 538 -14.81 -49.75 -10.32
N PRO A 539 -16.12 -49.45 -10.48
CA PRO A 539 -16.68 -49.23 -11.82
C PRO A 539 -16.02 -48.09 -12.61
N ILE A 540 -15.48 -47.09 -11.90
CA ILE A 540 -14.87 -45.89 -12.48
C ILE A 540 -13.34 -45.83 -12.25
N GLN A 541 -12.74 -46.91 -11.75
CA GLN A 541 -11.28 -47.07 -11.77
C GLN A 541 -10.83 -47.33 -13.22
N TYR A 542 -9.59 -46.99 -13.56
CA TYR A 542 -9.01 -47.37 -14.85
C TYR A 542 -8.50 -48.83 -14.81
N PRO A 543 -8.80 -49.66 -15.84
CA PRO A 543 -9.68 -49.38 -16.97
C PRO A 543 -11.16 -49.32 -16.55
N VAL A 544 -11.89 -48.34 -17.10
CA VAL A 544 -13.29 -48.09 -16.74
C VAL A 544 -14.16 -49.27 -17.18
N SER A 545 -15.02 -49.74 -16.28
CA SER A 545 -15.96 -50.83 -16.58
C SER A 545 -17.06 -50.39 -17.56
N GLU A 546 -17.70 -51.34 -18.24
CA GLU A 546 -18.81 -51.05 -19.18
C GLU A 546 -19.96 -50.27 -18.52
N ASN A 547 -20.23 -50.52 -17.23
CA ASN A 547 -21.24 -49.81 -16.44
C ASN A 547 -20.70 -48.59 -15.67
N GLY A 548 -19.45 -48.17 -15.91
CA GLY A 548 -18.81 -47.06 -15.20
C GLY A 548 -19.54 -45.73 -15.38
N PHE A 549 -20.04 -45.44 -16.57
CA PHE A 549 -20.81 -44.22 -16.82
C PHE A 549 -22.17 -44.24 -16.08
N ALA A 550 -22.90 -45.35 -16.14
CA ALA A 550 -24.16 -45.52 -15.41
C ALA A 550 -23.94 -45.40 -13.88
N PHE A 551 -22.83 -45.92 -13.37
CA PHE A 551 -22.42 -45.75 -11.96
C PHE A 551 -22.25 -44.28 -11.60
N GLN A 552 -21.56 -43.54 -12.45
CA GLN A 552 -21.32 -42.12 -12.24
C GLN A 552 -22.62 -41.31 -12.31
N GLN A 553 -23.53 -41.63 -13.24
CA GLN A 553 -24.84 -40.98 -13.32
C GLN A 553 -25.65 -41.17 -12.04
N LEU A 554 -25.76 -42.41 -11.55
CA LEU A 554 -26.45 -42.71 -10.29
C LEU A 554 -25.81 -42.00 -9.10
N LEU A 555 -24.47 -41.94 -9.03
CA LEU A 555 -23.76 -41.22 -7.98
C LEU A 555 -24.08 -39.71 -8.01
N VAL A 556 -24.11 -39.11 -9.19
CA VAL A 556 -24.48 -37.70 -9.38
C VAL A 556 -25.93 -37.46 -8.96
N GLU A 557 -26.86 -38.31 -9.38
CA GLU A 557 -28.28 -38.20 -9.02
C GLU A 557 -28.49 -38.37 -7.50
N THR A 558 -27.77 -39.29 -6.85
CA THR A 558 -27.78 -39.42 -5.38
C THR A 558 -27.34 -38.14 -4.67
N LEU A 559 -26.28 -37.49 -5.16
CA LEU A 559 -25.68 -36.32 -4.50
C LEU A 559 -26.42 -35.01 -4.82
N TYR A 560 -26.94 -34.89 -6.04
CA TYR A 560 -27.40 -33.62 -6.62
C TYR A 560 -28.83 -33.66 -7.16
N GLY A 561 -29.53 -34.80 -7.12
CA GLY A 561 -30.93 -34.91 -7.55
C GLY A 561 -31.80 -33.82 -6.93
N ILE A 562 -32.75 -33.26 -7.67
CA ILE A 562 -33.54 -32.11 -7.20
C ILE A 562 -34.51 -32.56 -6.11
N SER A 563 -35.21 -33.69 -6.32
CA SER A 563 -36.13 -34.25 -5.34
C SER A 563 -35.44 -35.23 -4.39
N VAL A 564 -35.96 -35.33 -3.16
CA VAL A 564 -35.49 -36.33 -2.18
C VAL A 564 -35.77 -37.75 -2.68
N TRP A 565 -36.87 -37.95 -3.40
CA TRP A 565 -37.24 -39.24 -3.96
C TRP A 565 -36.23 -39.70 -5.01
N ASP A 566 -35.83 -38.82 -5.94
CA ASP A 566 -34.83 -39.14 -6.97
C ASP A 566 -33.49 -39.52 -6.33
N ARG A 567 -33.07 -38.79 -5.28
CA ARG A 567 -31.84 -39.10 -4.55
C ARG A 567 -31.90 -40.47 -3.89
N LEU A 568 -33.01 -40.81 -3.24
CA LEU A 568 -33.21 -42.10 -2.58
C LEU A 568 -33.28 -43.24 -3.58
N GLN A 569 -34.05 -43.09 -4.66
CA GLN A 569 -34.15 -44.08 -5.73
C GLN A 569 -32.79 -44.33 -6.39
N SER A 570 -32.03 -43.26 -6.67
CA SER A 570 -30.69 -43.36 -7.24
C SER A 570 -29.70 -44.00 -6.27
N LEU A 571 -29.81 -43.70 -4.96
CA LEU A 571 -29.00 -44.36 -3.93
C LEU A 571 -29.28 -45.86 -3.87
N VAL A 572 -30.54 -46.27 -3.94
CA VAL A 572 -30.93 -47.68 -3.98
C VAL A 572 -30.36 -48.37 -5.22
N ASN A 573 -30.46 -47.74 -6.39
CA ASN A 573 -29.91 -48.28 -7.64
C ASN A 573 -28.37 -48.36 -7.59
N LEU A 574 -27.71 -47.36 -7.01
CA LEU A 574 -26.26 -47.36 -6.81
C LEU A 574 -25.82 -48.52 -5.91
N LEU A 575 -26.53 -48.75 -4.80
CA LEU A 575 -26.26 -49.86 -3.87
C LEU A 575 -26.48 -51.23 -4.52
N LYS A 576 -27.53 -51.39 -5.35
CA LYS A 576 -27.77 -52.62 -6.14
C LYS A 576 -26.58 -52.91 -7.05
N MET A 577 -26.12 -51.91 -7.80
CA MET A 577 -25.04 -52.10 -8.75
C MET A 577 -23.69 -52.40 -8.07
N ILE A 578 -23.43 -51.83 -6.88
CA ILE A 578 -22.26 -52.21 -6.06
C ILE A 578 -22.36 -53.66 -5.55
N SER A 579 -23.57 -54.12 -5.20
CA SER A 579 -23.82 -55.48 -4.73
C SER A 579 -23.62 -56.54 -5.82
N GLU A 580 -24.14 -56.28 -7.02
CA GLU A 580 -24.01 -57.19 -8.19
C GLU A 580 -22.54 -57.39 -8.60
N GLN A 581 -21.71 -56.36 -8.45
CA GLN A 581 -20.26 -56.45 -8.70
C GLN A 581 -19.49 -57.33 -7.69
N LYS A 582 -20.04 -57.58 -6.49
CA LYS A 582 -19.42 -58.43 -5.47
C LYS A 582 -19.77 -59.92 -5.62
N SER A 583 -20.70 -60.27 -6.50
CA SER A 583 -21.06 -61.68 -6.73
C SER A 583 -19.96 -62.37 -7.56
N PRO A 584 -19.30 -63.43 -7.05
CA PRO A 584 -18.29 -64.12 -7.82
C PRO A 584 -18.97 -64.81 -9.00
N ILE A 585 -18.54 -64.47 -10.22
CA ILE A 585 -18.94 -65.17 -11.44
C ILE A 585 -18.59 -66.64 -11.26
N THR A 586 -19.61 -67.46 -10.99
CA THR A 586 -19.55 -68.91 -11.12
C THR A 586 -19.24 -69.18 -12.59
N ARG A 587 -18.00 -69.63 -12.87
CA ARG A 587 -17.59 -70.14 -14.18
C ARG A 587 -18.57 -71.25 -14.60
N ARG A 588 -19.54 -70.94 -15.45
CA ARG A 588 -20.22 -71.93 -16.28
C ARG A 588 -19.21 -72.40 -17.33
N LYS A 589 -18.51 -73.50 -17.04
CA LYS A 589 -17.97 -74.38 -18.07
C LYS A 589 -19.17 -75.07 -18.74
N SER A 590 -19.44 -74.77 -20.00
CA SER A 590 -20.19 -75.65 -20.89
C SER A 590 -19.27 -76.12 -22.01
N ARG A 591 -19.38 -77.42 -22.27
CA ARG A 591 -18.57 -78.31 -23.11
C ARG A 591 -18.24 -77.80 -24.51
#